data_AF-A0A134CG69-F1
#
_entry.id   AF-A0A134CG69-F1
#
_cell.length_a   1.000
_cell.length_b   1.000
_cell.length_c   1.000
_cell.angle_alpha   90.00
_cell.angle_beta   90.00
_cell.angle_gamma   90.00
#
_symmetry.space_group_name_H-M   'P 1'
#
loop_
_entity.id
_entity.type
_entity.pdbx_description
1 polymer ?
#
loop_
_entity_poly.entity_id
_entity_poly.type
_entity_poly.pdbx_seq_one_letter_code
_entity_poly.pdbx_strand_id
1 'polypeptide(L)'
;AMYQKWKKEQETKGNNKTSYDDFLNTFVGKPGPKSGLEQAAEAMYQKWKKEQEAKGNNKTSYEDFLNTFVGKQGPKGDPGQQGPQGPKGDPGQQGPQGPKGDPGQQGHNNGEVSVIKSTKNAIFSSALVWQAQNNDIQKRLGDIRLTQSESGIWAKYQGGNTELDMKDSLNQQIKWAHKYNGIQVGYDKKVGEWVIGGAFGYMKNDDTYFTGTGKGTTVSGAIYGSQVKDDGTYMDIIAKAGQVKNDYDVHTKEYEYRAETHSKVGDEIKGTYKANATLISFEYGKRIEQGNGFYVEPNAEMIWSHIGGYDEDIVSDKKVSVKVHSDDVNSLIGKIGVSVGVKNENMSLYGKFSAAHEFGGEVKSRYQEENKDPVNASLSLEDTWLELEVGGTYKMKDNSYFYGSFTENFGAKLNNKWRLDAGFRFAF
;
A
#
# COMPACT_ATOMS: atom_id res chain seq x y z
N ALA A 1 -8.83 -3.05 22.34
CA ALA A 1 -8.52 -1.92 21.43
C ALA A 1 -9.36 -1.96 20.14
N MET A 2 -9.37 -3.07 19.39
CA MET A 2 -10.13 -3.19 18.13
C MET A 2 -11.65 -2.96 18.28
N TYR A 3 -12.29 -3.54 19.28
CA TYR A 3 -13.72 -3.30 19.55
C TYR A 3 -14.04 -1.81 19.77
N GLN A 4 -13.20 -1.09 20.50
CA GLN A 4 -13.41 0.35 20.76
C GLN A 4 -13.22 1.19 19.49
N LYS A 5 -12.32 0.78 18.59
CA LYS A 5 -12.13 1.41 17.28
C LYS A 5 -13.32 1.14 16.34
N TRP A 6 -13.78 -0.11 16.28
CA TRP A 6 -14.95 -0.52 15.52
C TRP A 6 -16.23 0.15 16.02
N LYS A 7 -16.45 0.20 17.34
CA LYS A 7 -17.61 0.86 17.95
C LYS A 7 -17.65 2.36 17.60
N LYS A 8 -16.51 3.04 17.69
CA LYS A 8 -16.38 4.46 17.30
C LYS A 8 -16.67 4.68 15.81
N GLU A 9 -16.35 3.71 14.97
CA GLU A 9 -16.65 3.69 13.54
C GLU A 9 -18.15 3.46 13.26
N GLN A 10 -18.83 2.63 14.06
CA GLN A 10 -20.27 2.42 13.95
C GLN A 10 -21.07 3.64 14.43
N GLU A 11 -20.62 4.29 15.50
CA GLU A 11 -21.20 5.54 16.00
C GLU A 11 -21.09 6.68 14.96
N THR A 12 -19.96 6.75 14.23
CA THR A 12 -19.80 7.72 13.12
C THR A 12 -20.67 7.41 11.90
N LYS A 13 -21.12 6.17 11.75
CA LYS A 13 -22.09 5.74 10.71
C LYS A 13 -23.55 5.83 11.19
N GLY A 14 -23.81 6.37 12.39
CA GLY A 14 -25.15 6.53 12.96
C GLY A 14 -25.70 5.30 13.68
N ASN A 15 -24.90 4.24 13.85
CA ASN A 15 -25.29 3.03 14.58
C ASN A 15 -24.90 3.14 16.06
N ASN A 16 -25.82 3.64 16.88
CA ASN A 16 -25.57 3.91 18.31
C ASN A 16 -25.89 2.72 19.25
N LYS A 17 -26.36 1.59 18.70
CA LYS A 17 -26.57 0.34 19.44
C LYS A 17 -25.71 -0.76 18.82
N THR A 18 -24.50 -0.91 19.33
CA THR A 18 -23.60 -1.99 18.95
C THR A 18 -23.05 -2.66 20.19
N SER A 19 -23.22 -3.97 20.29
CA SER A 19 -22.69 -4.81 21.35
C SER A 19 -21.33 -5.41 20.97
N TYR A 20 -20.66 -6.02 21.94
CA TYR A 20 -19.45 -6.79 21.66
C TYR A 20 -19.75 -8.01 20.79
N ASP A 21 -20.93 -8.62 20.94
CA ASP A 21 -21.36 -9.73 20.10
C ASP A 21 -21.57 -9.31 18.63
N ASP A 22 -22.07 -8.09 18.39
CA ASP A 22 -22.20 -7.54 17.04
C ASP A 22 -20.83 -7.34 16.37
N PHE A 23 -19.82 -6.96 17.16
CA PHE A 23 -18.43 -6.87 16.69
C PHE A 23 -17.89 -8.25 16.32
N LEU A 24 -18.13 -9.27 17.15
CA LEU A 24 -17.68 -10.63 16.88
C LEU A 24 -18.37 -11.24 15.65
N ASN A 25 -19.65 -10.94 15.43
CA ASN A 25 -20.41 -11.38 14.26
C ASN A 25 -19.94 -10.75 12.94
N THR A 26 -19.07 -9.72 12.97
CA THR A 26 -18.45 -9.22 11.73
C THR A 26 -17.38 -10.14 11.16
N PHE A 27 -16.83 -11.03 11.99
CA PHE A 27 -15.82 -12.01 11.60
C PHE A 27 -16.45 -13.35 11.16
N VAL A 28 -17.69 -13.60 11.58
CA VAL A 28 -18.43 -14.81 11.27
C VAL A 28 -19.52 -14.42 10.28
N GLY A 29 -19.21 -14.51 8.98
CA GLY A 29 -20.16 -14.19 7.91
C GLY A 29 -21.51 -14.88 8.09
N LYS A 30 -22.57 -14.30 7.50
CA LYS A 30 -23.91 -14.90 7.48
C LYS A 30 -23.86 -16.33 6.87
N PRO A 31 -24.77 -17.24 7.26
CA PRO A 31 -24.75 -18.63 6.81
C PRO A 31 -24.71 -18.75 5.28
N GLY A 32 -23.61 -19.31 4.78
CA GLY A 32 -23.33 -19.61 3.37
C GLY A 32 -22.23 -20.68 3.29
N PRO A 33 -21.87 -21.19 2.08
CA PRO A 33 -20.78 -22.14 1.95
C PRO A 33 -19.48 -21.51 2.47
N LYS A 34 -18.83 -22.17 3.43
CA LYS A 34 -17.68 -21.61 4.15
C LYS A 34 -16.56 -21.21 3.19
N SER A 35 -16.18 -19.94 3.19
CA SER A 35 -15.05 -19.43 2.43
C SER A 35 -13.73 -20.13 2.85
N GLY A 36 -12.69 -20.10 2.00
CA GLY A 36 -11.39 -20.69 2.35
C GLY A 36 -10.78 -20.12 3.64
N LEU A 37 -11.09 -18.85 3.95
CA LEU A 37 -10.71 -18.17 5.19
C LEU A 37 -11.44 -18.72 6.42
N GLU A 38 -12.74 -19.01 6.30
CA GLU A 38 -13.52 -19.62 7.38
C GLU A 38 -13.03 -21.05 7.69
N GLN A 39 -12.58 -21.78 6.68
CA GLN A 39 -11.99 -23.11 6.85
C GLN A 39 -10.62 -23.02 7.55
N ALA A 40 -9.80 -22.02 7.19
CA ALA A 40 -8.51 -21.78 7.85
C ALA A 40 -8.68 -21.34 9.32
N ALA A 41 -9.62 -20.45 9.60
CA ALA A 41 -9.92 -19.99 10.96
C ALA A 41 -10.45 -21.12 11.85
N GLU A 42 -11.32 -21.99 11.31
CA GLU A 42 -11.77 -23.21 12.00
C GLU A 42 -10.60 -24.16 12.28
N ALA A 43 -9.71 -24.38 11.31
CA ALA A 43 -8.55 -25.25 11.48
C ALA A 43 -7.60 -24.75 12.59
N MET A 44 -7.38 -23.44 12.67
CA MET A 44 -6.57 -22.82 13.72
C MET A 44 -7.23 -22.94 15.10
N TYR A 45 -8.54 -22.72 15.19
CA TYR A 45 -9.30 -22.91 16.43
C TYR A 45 -9.23 -24.36 16.93
N GLN A 46 -9.45 -25.33 16.04
CA GLN A 46 -9.40 -26.75 16.42
C GLN A 46 -8.01 -27.20 16.87
N LYS A 47 -6.94 -26.65 16.26
CA LYS A 47 -5.57 -26.89 16.72
C LYS A 47 -5.32 -26.31 18.11
N TRP A 48 -5.66 -25.03 18.30
CA TRP A 48 -5.52 -24.37 19.60
C TRP A 48 -6.32 -25.07 20.71
N LYS A 49 -7.55 -25.50 20.41
CA LYS A 49 -8.40 -26.25 21.34
C LYS A 49 -7.73 -27.54 21.79
N LYS A 50 -7.15 -28.33 20.87
CA LYS A 50 -6.39 -29.54 21.21
C LYS A 50 -5.19 -29.24 22.12
N GLU A 51 -4.50 -28.13 21.89
CA GLU A 51 -3.39 -27.70 22.75
C GLU A 51 -3.84 -27.29 24.15
N GLN A 52 -5.04 -26.74 24.29
CA GLN A 52 -5.63 -26.40 25.59
C GLN A 52 -6.13 -27.66 26.33
N GLU A 53 -6.79 -28.58 25.64
CA GLU A 53 -7.20 -29.88 26.19
C GLU A 53 -5.99 -30.67 26.70
N ALA A 54 -4.87 -30.67 25.95
CA ALA A 54 -3.61 -31.29 26.38
C ALA A 54 -3.01 -30.65 27.65
N LYS A 55 -3.36 -29.39 27.93
CA LYS A 55 -2.99 -28.65 29.15
C LYS A 55 -4.03 -28.78 30.28
N GLY A 56 -5.05 -29.62 30.10
CA GLY A 56 -6.13 -29.83 31.07
C GLY A 56 -7.27 -28.81 31.01
N ASN A 57 -7.25 -27.90 30.02
CA ASN A 57 -8.29 -26.90 29.84
C ASN A 57 -9.41 -27.45 28.93
N ASN A 58 -10.42 -28.05 29.55
CA ASN A 58 -11.53 -28.71 28.83
C ASN A 58 -12.71 -27.78 28.50
N LYS A 59 -12.64 -26.50 28.90
CA LYS A 59 -13.65 -25.49 28.60
C LYS A 59 -13.01 -24.37 27.81
N THR A 60 -13.06 -24.50 26.49
CA THR A 60 -12.52 -23.55 25.53
C THR A 60 -13.61 -23.14 24.56
N SER A 61 -13.83 -21.84 24.41
CA SER A 61 -14.73 -21.26 23.41
C SER A 61 -13.93 -20.64 22.27
N TYR A 62 -14.62 -20.36 21.17
CA TYR A 62 -14.05 -19.60 20.06
C TYR A 62 -13.63 -18.18 20.51
N GLU A 63 -14.33 -17.62 21.49
CA GLU A 63 -13.99 -16.34 22.08
C GLU A 63 -12.68 -16.40 22.89
N ASP A 64 -12.45 -17.48 23.64
CA ASP A 64 -11.18 -17.71 24.36
C ASP A 64 -10.00 -17.82 23.39
N PHE A 65 -10.21 -18.46 22.24
CA PHE A 65 -9.23 -18.55 21.17
C PHE A 65 -8.87 -17.16 20.63
N LEU A 66 -9.87 -16.35 20.30
CA LEU A 66 -9.65 -14.99 19.79
C LEU A 66 -8.96 -14.09 20.82
N ASN A 67 -9.25 -14.26 22.11
CA ASN A 67 -8.61 -13.52 23.18
C ASN A 67 -7.11 -13.84 23.33
N THR A 68 -6.61 -14.94 22.78
CA THR A 68 -5.16 -15.23 22.79
C THR A 68 -4.33 -14.33 21.88
N PHE A 69 -4.96 -13.69 20.89
CA PHE A 69 -4.31 -12.72 19.99
C PHE A 69 -4.28 -11.30 20.58
N VAL A 70 -4.92 -11.08 21.72
CA VAL A 70 -4.91 -9.81 22.44
C VAL A 70 -3.89 -9.93 23.58
N GLY A 71 -2.70 -9.36 23.38
CA GLY A 71 -1.69 -9.29 24.45
C GLY A 71 -2.29 -8.69 25.72
N LYS A 72 -2.05 -9.32 26.88
CA LYS A 72 -2.44 -8.75 28.18
C LYS A 72 -1.78 -7.37 28.30
N GLN A 73 -2.59 -6.33 28.50
CA GLN A 73 -2.09 -5.00 28.84
C GLN A 73 -1.25 -5.14 30.12
N GLY A 74 0.05 -4.82 30.04
CA GLY A 74 0.91 -4.79 31.21
C GLY A 74 0.35 -3.82 32.26
N PRO A 75 0.64 -4.03 33.56
CA PRO A 75 0.23 -3.08 34.59
C PRO A 75 0.70 -1.68 34.21
N LYS A 76 -0.20 -0.71 34.33
CA LYS A 76 0.10 0.71 34.17
C LYS A 76 1.23 1.06 35.15
N GLY A 77 2.37 1.50 34.64
CA GLY A 77 3.48 1.95 35.49
C GLY A 77 3.01 3.01 36.47
N ASP A 78 3.54 2.98 37.69
CA ASP A 78 3.24 3.97 38.72
C ASP A 78 3.41 5.39 38.17
N PRO A 79 2.51 6.33 38.49
CA PRO A 79 2.70 7.73 38.12
C PRO A 79 4.07 8.20 38.60
N GLY A 80 4.89 8.69 37.67
CA GLY A 80 6.18 9.29 38.03
C GLY A 80 5.97 10.38 39.07
N GLN A 81 6.82 10.40 40.10
CA GLN A 81 6.83 11.45 41.10
C GLN A 81 6.92 12.81 40.40
N GLN A 82 6.04 13.73 40.78
CA GLN A 82 6.04 15.09 40.25
C GLN A 82 7.41 15.72 40.52
N GLY A 83 8.14 16.04 39.45
CA GLY A 83 9.41 16.73 39.56
C GLY A 83 9.24 18.06 40.30
N PRO A 84 10.25 18.53 41.05
CA PRO A 84 10.21 19.81 41.73
C PRO A 84 9.87 20.92 40.72
N GLN A 85 8.99 21.83 41.12
CA GLN A 85 8.57 22.95 40.30
C GLN A 85 9.80 23.77 39.87
N GLY A 86 10.05 23.83 38.56
CA GLY A 86 11.15 24.60 38.01
C GLY A 86 11.01 26.09 38.38
N PRO A 87 12.13 26.82 38.53
CA PRO A 87 12.09 28.25 38.78
C PRO A 87 11.27 28.95 37.70
N LYS A 88 10.47 29.94 38.13
CA LYS A 88 9.66 30.78 37.25
C LYS A 88 10.57 31.40 36.19
N GLY A 89 10.39 31.00 34.94
CA GLY A 89 11.15 31.57 33.82
C GLY A 89 10.87 33.06 33.67
N ASP A 90 11.91 33.81 33.32
CA ASP A 90 11.78 35.21 32.94
C ASP A 90 10.75 35.36 31.81
N PRO A 91 9.97 36.47 31.77
CA PRO A 91 9.05 36.71 30.67
C PRO A 91 9.79 36.63 29.33
N GLY A 92 9.37 35.69 28.48
CA GLY A 92 9.96 35.51 27.16
C GLY A 92 9.86 36.82 26.36
N GLN A 93 10.96 37.20 25.71
CA GLN A 93 10.92 38.22 24.69
C GLN A 93 9.88 37.82 23.64
N GLN A 94 9.04 38.78 23.25
CA GLN A 94 8.03 38.58 22.21
C GLN A 94 8.73 38.02 20.97
N GLY A 95 8.36 36.79 20.58
CA GLY A 95 8.89 36.17 19.37
C GLY A 95 8.61 37.07 18.16
N PRO A 96 9.45 37.04 17.11
CA PRO A 96 9.14 37.72 15.87
C PRO A 96 7.74 37.32 15.42
N GLN A 97 6.94 38.30 15.00
CA GLN A 97 5.59 38.09 14.50
C GLN A 97 5.62 36.91 13.52
N GLY A 98 4.87 35.84 13.82
CA GLY A 98 4.75 34.70 12.92
C GLY A 98 4.35 35.18 11.53
N PRO A 99 4.78 34.50 10.45
CA PRO A 99 4.34 34.85 9.11
C PRO A 99 2.82 35.00 9.13
N LYS A 100 2.34 36.11 8.55
CA LYS A 100 0.92 36.43 8.42
C LYS A 100 0.18 35.15 8.04
N GLY A 101 -0.69 34.66 8.93
CA GLY A 101 -1.50 33.48 8.65
C GLY A 101 -2.18 33.66 7.31
N ASP A 102 -2.22 32.58 6.51
CA ASP A 102 -2.94 32.58 5.25
C ASP A 102 -4.32 33.21 5.46
N PRO A 103 -4.76 34.12 4.55
CA PRO A 103 -6.06 34.77 4.69
C PRO A 103 -7.12 33.74 5.03
N GLY A 104 -7.85 34.01 6.12
CA GLY A 104 -8.88 33.09 6.63
C GLY A 104 -9.78 32.62 5.49
N GLN A 105 -10.10 31.32 5.50
CA GLN A 105 -10.97 30.67 4.55
C GLN A 105 -12.25 31.49 4.38
N GLN A 106 -12.28 32.32 3.33
CA GLN A 106 -13.52 32.83 2.80
C GLN A 106 -14.29 31.60 2.34
N GLY A 107 -15.51 31.45 2.85
CA GLY A 107 -16.39 30.35 2.46
C GLY A 107 -16.40 30.25 0.95
N HIS A 108 -15.77 29.21 0.42
CA HIS A 108 -15.75 28.96 -1.01
C HIS A 108 -17.19 28.72 -1.43
N ASN A 109 -17.74 29.68 -2.17
CA ASN A 109 -18.95 29.50 -2.95
C ASN A 109 -18.87 28.13 -3.65
N ASN A 110 -19.98 27.41 -3.66
CA ASN A 110 -20.24 26.09 -4.26
C ASN A 110 -19.87 26.00 -5.76
N GLY A 111 -18.61 26.21 -6.13
CA GLY A 111 -18.20 26.45 -7.51
C GLY A 111 -16.75 26.08 -7.77
N GLU A 112 -16.27 24.94 -7.24
CA GLU A 112 -15.27 24.22 -8.02
C GLU A 112 -15.91 23.96 -9.39
N VAL A 113 -15.33 24.56 -10.43
CA VAL A 113 -15.70 24.26 -11.81
C VAL A 113 -15.50 22.76 -11.96
N SER A 114 -16.56 22.07 -12.37
CA SER A 114 -16.61 20.61 -12.42
C SER A 114 -15.43 19.99 -13.19
N VAL A 115 -14.85 20.75 -14.13
CA VAL A 115 -13.60 20.45 -14.86
C VAL A 115 -12.41 20.23 -13.92
N ILE A 116 -12.17 21.13 -12.96
CA ILE A 116 -11.05 21.04 -12.00
C ILE A 116 -11.21 19.78 -11.15
N LYS A 117 -12.43 19.49 -10.68
CA LYS A 117 -12.71 18.32 -9.85
C LYS A 117 -12.40 17.01 -10.55
N SER A 118 -12.85 16.86 -11.80
CA SER A 118 -12.61 15.66 -12.60
C SER A 118 -11.12 15.49 -12.94
N THR A 119 -10.46 16.58 -13.32
CA THR A 119 -9.01 16.62 -13.60
C THR A 119 -8.20 16.24 -12.37
N LYS A 120 -8.50 16.83 -11.20
CA LYS A 120 -7.83 16.56 -9.94
C LYS A 120 -7.83 15.08 -9.56
N ASN A 121 -8.97 14.40 -9.78
CA ASN A 121 -9.06 12.98 -9.52
C ASN A 121 -8.07 12.17 -10.37
N ALA A 122 -8.01 12.44 -11.69
CA ALA A 122 -7.06 11.78 -12.58
C ALA A 122 -5.59 12.06 -12.20
N ILE A 123 -5.24 13.31 -11.89
CA ILE A 123 -3.86 13.69 -11.54
C ILE A 123 -3.41 13.03 -10.24
N PHE A 124 -4.21 13.14 -9.17
CA PHE A 124 -3.89 12.48 -7.90
C PHE A 124 -3.74 10.99 -8.08
N SER A 125 -4.70 10.32 -8.72
CA SER A 125 -4.64 8.88 -8.96
C SER A 125 -3.43 8.44 -9.79
N SER A 126 -3.07 9.21 -10.83
CA SER A 126 -1.92 8.90 -11.68
C SER A 126 -0.60 8.95 -10.92
N ALA A 127 -0.46 9.89 -9.97
CA ALA A 127 0.70 9.97 -9.09
C ALA A 127 0.83 8.76 -8.15
N LEU A 128 -0.27 8.08 -7.82
CA LEU A 128 -0.25 6.92 -6.91
C LEU A 128 0.15 5.60 -7.58
N VAL A 129 0.16 5.53 -8.91
CA VAL A 129 0.52 4.33 -9.68
C VAL A 129 1.92 3.83 -9.32
N TRP A 130 2.87 4.73 -9.10
CA TRP A 130 4.24 4.34 -8.72
C TRP A 130 4.30 3.70 -7.34
N GLN A 131 3.53 4.21 -6.38
CA GLN A 131 3.50 3.69 -5.00
C GLN A 131 2.94 2.25 -4.93
N ALA A 132 2.07 1.87 -5.87
CA ALA A 132 1.55 0.51 -5.95
C ALA A 132 2.63 -0.54 -6.36
N GLN A 133 3.81 -0.11 -6.80
CA GLN A 133 4.86 -0.98 -7.36
C GLN A 133 5.93 -1.44 -6.36
N ASN A 134 5.67 -1.29 -5.06
CA ASN A 134 6.58 -1.75 -3.99
C ASN A 134 6.92 -3.24 -4.14
N ASN A 135 8.12 -3.66 -3.74
CA ASN A 135 8.62 -5.02 -3.96
C ASN A 135 9.61 -5.39 -2.86
N ASP A 136 9.56 -6.63 -2.39
CA ASP A 136 10.52 -7.21 -1.44
C ASP A 136 11.29 -8.37 -2.09
N ILE A 137 12.25 -8.96 -1.37
CA ILE A 137 13.11 -10.00 -1.93
C ILE A 137 12.34 -11.26 -2.34
N GLN A 138 11.36 -11.70 -1.55
CA GLN A 138 10.58 -12.91 -1.83
C GLN A 138 9.68 -12.71 -3.06
N LYS A 139 9.04 -11.54 -3.16
CA LYS A 139 8.30 -11.13 -4.35
C LYS A 139 9.19 -11.02 -5.59
N ARG A 140 10.48 -10.68 -5.45
CA ARG A 140 11.39 -10.49 -6.59
C ARG A 140 12.02 -11.78 -7.08
N LEU A 141 12.60 -12.56 -6.17
CA LEU A 141 13.51 -13.67 -6.49
C LEU A 141 13.06 -15.01 -5.90
N GLY A 142 11.96 -15.02 -5.13
CA GLY A 142 11.61 -16.17 -4.29
C GLY A 142 12.63 -16.41 -3.19
N ASP A 143 12.66 -17.63 -2.67
CA ASP A 143 13.61 -18.04 -1.65
C ASP A 143 14.98 -18.36 -2.28
N ILE A 144 15.81 -17.32 -2.43
CA ILE A 144 17.15 -17.44 -3.00
C ILE A 144 18.07 -18.42 -2.24
N ARG A 145 17.70 -18.80 -1.01
CA ARG A 145 18.40 -19.84 -0.21
C ARG A 145 18.30 -21.23 -0.83
N LEU A 146 17.33 -21.47 -1.72
CA LEU A 146 17.23 -22.70 -2.50
C LEU A 146 18.14 -22.70 -3.74
N THR A 147 18.73 -21.56 -4.09
CA THR A 147 19.59 -21.40 -5.27
C THR A 147 21.06 -21.61 -4.90
N GLN A 148 21.73 -22.54 -5.59
CA GLN A 148 23.16 -22.83 -5.37
C GLN A 148 24.07 -22.30 -6.49
N SER A 149 23.52 -21.89 -7.64
CA SER A 149 24.29 -21.46 -8.81
C SER A 149 24.80 -20.01 -8.69
N GLU A 150 25.83 -19.69 -9.48
CA GLU A 150 26.46 -18.37 -9.46
C GLU A 150 25.68 -17.32 -10.25
N SER A 151 25.02 -17.67 -11.34
CA SER A 151 24.27 -16.71 -12.15
C SER A 151 22.81 -17.13 -12.29
N GLY A 152 21.94 -16.18 -12.60
CA GLY A 152 20.56 -16.50 -12.93
C GLY A 152 19.91 -15.45 -13.82
N ILE A 153 19.02 -15.94 -14.68
CA ILE A 153 18.03 -15.13 -15.38
C ILE A 153 16.66 -15.43 -14.79
N TRP A 154 15.80 -14.42 -14.72
CA TRP A 154 14.43 -14.61 -14.26
C TRP A 154 13.46 -13.71 -15.00
N ALA A 155 12.22 -14.15 -15.05
CA ALA A 155 11.09 -13.39 -15.53
C ALA A 155 9.95 -13.49 -14.52
N LYS A 156 9.23 -12.39 -14.32
CA LYS A 156 8.15 -12.28 -13.36
C LYS A 156 6.95 -11.57 -13.96
N TYR A 157 5.78 -12.16 -13.79
CA TYR A 157 4.50 -11.51 -13.96
C TYR A 157 4.08 -10.83 -12.65
N GLN A 158 3.52 -9.63 -12.77
CA GLN A 158 2.91 -8.89 -11.67
C GLN A 158 1.53 -8.41 -12.09
N GLY A 159 0.51 -8.66 -11.28
CA GLY A 159 -0.82 -8.10 -11.51
C GLY A 159 -1.54 -7.79 -10.21
N GLY A 160 -2.47 -6.84 -10.24
CA GLY A 160 -3.20 -6.45 -9.05
C GLY A 160 -4.38 -5.53 -9.30
N ASN A 161 -5.14 -5.31 -8.23
CA ASN A 161 -6.19 -4.30 -8.16
C ASN A 161 -6.00 -3.44 -6.91
N THR A 162 -5.76 -2.15 -7.10
CA THR A 162 -5.62 -1.18 -6.02
C THR A 162 -6.77 -0.17 -6.07
N GLU A 163 -7.36 0.13 -4.92
CA GLU A 163 -8.48 1.05 -4.81
C GLU A 163 -8.19 2.15 -3.79
N LEU A 164 -8.72 3.34 -4.03
CA LEU A 164 -8.68 4.48 -3.13
C LEU A 164 -10.08 5.08 -3.07
N ASP A 165 -10.59 5.35 -1.88
CA ASP A 165 -11.81 6.14 -1.67
C ASP A 165 -11.61 7.02 -0.44
N MET A 166 -11.28 8.28 -0.68
CA MET A 166 -11.02 9.26 0.38
C MET A 166 -11.40 10.66 -0.05
N LYS A 167 -11.13 11.65 0.80
CA LYS A 167 -11.35 13.06 0.49
C LYS A 167 -10.03 13.83 0.51
N ASP A 168 -9.95 14.84 -0.35
CA ASP A 168 -8.83 15.78 -0.38
C ASP A 168 -8.96 16.89 0.67
N SER A 169 -8.00 17.82 0.68
CA SER A 169 -8.00 19.00 1.56
C SER A 169 -9.19 19.95 1.38
N LEU A 170 -9.91 19.85 0.26
CA LEU A 170 -11.12 20.62 -0.06
C LEU A 170 -12.40 19.83 0.22
N ASN A 171 -12.30 18.70 0.93
CA ASN A 171 -13.41 17.80 1.28
C ASN A 171 -14.13 17.19 0.05
N GLN A 172 -13.45 17.12 -1.10
CA GLN A 172 -13.94 16.52 -2.34
C GLN A 172 -13.55 15.06 -2.42
N GLN A 173 -14.49 14.22 -2.88
CA GLN A 173 -14.25 12.78 -3.00
C GLN A 173 -13.26 12.48 -4.13
N ILE A 174 -12.22 11.73 -3.77
CA ILE A 174 -11.26 11.10 -4.67
C ILE A 174 -11.49 9.60 -4.61
N LYS A 175 -12.04 9.06 -5.70
CA LYS A 175 -12.22 7.64 -5.90
C LYS A 175 -11.39 7.14 -7.08
N TRP A 176 -10.70 6.03 -6.90
CA TRP A 176 -9.85 5.41 -7.90
C TRP A 176 -9.89 3.89 -7.78
N ALA A 177 -9.92 3.21 -8.92
CA ALA A 177 -9.65 1.79 -9.02
C ALA A 177 -8.61 1.57 -10.12
N HIS A 178 -7.58 0.79 -9.81
CA HIS A 178 -6.37 0.61 -10.60
C HIS A 178 -6.13 -0.87 -10.84
N LYS A 179 -6.40 -1.33 -12.06
CA LYS A 179 -6.07 -2.70 -12.46
C LYS A 179 -4.82 -2.67 -13.29
N TYR A 180 -3.82 -3.44 -12.89
CA TYR A 180 -2.53 -3.44 -13.58
C TYR A 180 -2.01 -4.84 -13.83
N ASN A 181 -1.25 -4.98 -14.92
CA ASN A 181 -0.58 -6.20 -15.30
C ASN A 181 0.76 -5.83 -15.94
N GLY A 182 1.82 -6.51 -15.54
CA GLY A 182 3.18 -6.20 -15.98
C GLY A 182 4.08 -7.42 -16.00
N ILE A 183 5.18 -7.26 -16.72
CA ILE A 183 6.26 -8.23 -16.82
C ILE A 183 7.56 -7.54 -16.41
N GLN A 184 8.35 -8.24 -15.61
CA GLN A 184 9.70 -7.87 -15.27
C GLN A 184 10.66 -8.98 -15.67
N VAL A 185 11.81 -8.63 -16.21
CA VAL A 185 12.90 -9.56 -16.52
C VAL A 185 14.17 -9.09 -15.83
N GLY A 186 15.01 -10.00 -15.39
CA GLY A 186 16.25 -9.65 -14.72
C GLY A 186 17.34 -10.69 -14.89
N TYR A 187 18.54 -10.23 -14.59
CA TYR A 187 19.75 -11.02 -14.51
C TYR A 187 20.49 -10.66 -13.23
N ASP A 188 21.03 -11.67 -12.56
CA ASP A 188 21.92 -11.47 -11.43
C ASP A 188 23.03 -12.49 -11.39
N LYS A 189 24.05 -12.13 -10.61
CA LYS A 189 25.24 -12.91 -10.38
C LYS A 189 25.65 -12.82 -8.90
N LYS A 190 26.10 -13.95 -8.37
CA LYS A 190 26.74 -14.06 -7.07
C LYS A 190 28.17 -13.52 -7.15
N VAL A 191 28.47 -12.53 -6.31
CA VAL A 191 29.77 -11.87 -6.15
C VAL A 191 30.11 -11.88 -4.66
N GLY A 192 30.95 -12.85 -4.25
CA GLY A 192 31.17 -13.12 -2.83
C GLY A 192 29.89 -13.60 -2.15
N GLU A 193 29.48 -12.93 -1.08
CA GLU A 193 28.24 -13.22 -0.36
C GLU A 193 26.99 -12.53 -0.95
N TRP A 194 27.17 -11.71 -1.97
CA TRP A 194 26.11 -10.90 -2.55
C TRP A 194 25.58 -11.49 -3.84
N VAL A 195 24.27 -11.47 -4.03
CA VAL A 195 23.63 -11.61 -5.34
C VAL A 195 23.36 -10.20 -5.86
N ILE A 196 24.04 -9.80 -6.93
CA ILE A 196 23.93 -8.47 -7.53
C ILE A 196 23.29 -8.60 -8.90
N GLY A 197 22.29 -7.77 -9.18
CA GLY A 197 21.55 -7.86 -10.43
C GLY A 197 20.93 -6.58 -10.91
N GLY A 198 20.39 -6.68 -12.12
CA GLY A 198 19.59 -5.66 -12.77
C GLY A 198 18.29 -6.24 -13.29
N ALA A 199 17.25 -5.41 -13.35
CA ALA A 199 15.96 -5.78 -13.89
C ALA A 199 15.35 -4.66 -14.73
N PHE A 200 14.53 -5.05 -15.70
CA PHE A 200 13.71 -4.15 -16.50
C PHE A 200 12.24 -4.58 -16.39
N GLY A 201 11.33 -3.63 -16.22
CA GLY A 201 9.91 -3.86 -16.06
C GLY A 201 9.06 -3.00 -16.98
N TYR A 202 8.00 -3.60 -17.51
CA TYR A 202 6.97 -2.95 -18.29
C TYR A 202 5.59 -3.34 -17.74
N MET A 203 4.73 -2.36 -17.48
CA MET A 203 3.41 -2.56 -16.92
C MET A 203 2.38 -1.72 -17.67
N LYS A 204 1.19 -2.30 -17.87
CA LYS A 204 0.00 -1.57 -18.32
C LYS A 204 -1.03 -1.54 -17.21
N ASN A 205 -1.82 -0.47 -17.19
CA ASN A 205 -2.91 -0.33 -16.26
C ASN A 205 -4.16 0.28 -16.90
N ASP A 206 -5.30 -0.11 -16.38
CA ASP A 206 -6.60 0.47 -16.63
C ASP A 206 -7.08 1.12 -15.32
N ASP A 207 -7.32 2.43 -15.37
CA ASP A 207 -7.77 3.24 -14.25
C ASP A 207 -9.23 3.62 -14.41
N THR A 208 -9.96 3.60 -13.30
CA THR A 208 -11.31 4.13 -13.19
C THR A 208 -11.32 5.21 -12.12
N TYR A 209 -11.76 6.41 -12.49
CA TYR A 209 -11.82 7.57 -11.62
C TYR A 209 -13.23 7.77 -11.09
N PHE A 210 -13.41 8.77 -10.22
CA PHE A 210 -14.75 9.20 -9.82
C PHE A 210 -15.63 9.60 -11.01
N THR A 211 -15.02 10.14 -12.05
CA THR A 211 -15.63 10.42 -13.35
C THR A 211 -14.63 10.17 -14.46
N GLY A 212 -14.87 9.16 -15.29
CA GLY A 212 -14.00 8.80 -16.41
C GLY A 212 -13.01 7.68 -16.12
N THR A 213 -12.05 7.53 -17.01
CA THR A 213 -11.13 6.40 -17.07
C THR A 213 -9.73 6.84 -17.48
N GLY A 214 -8.73 6.01 -17.21
CA GLY A 214 -7.37 6.21 -17.67
C GLY A 214 -6.73 4.93 -18.18
N LYS A 215 -5.75 5.08 -19.05
CA LYS A 215 -4.89 3.99 -19.53
C LYS A 215 -3.45 4.37 -19.33
N GLY A 216 -2.77 3.61 -18.48
CA GLY A 216 -1.41 3.89 -18.11
C GLY A 216 -0.42 2.87 -18.60
N THR A 217 0.83 3.31 -18.60
CA THR A 217 2.02 2.49 -18.83
C THR A 217 3.09 2.92 -17.85
N THR A 218 3.73 1.94 -17.21
CA THR A 218 4.95 2.18 -16.44
C THR A 218 6.11 1.42 -17.08
N VAL A 219 7.22 2.13 -17.30
CA VAL A 219 8.51 1.55 -17.68
C VAL A 219 9.49 1.78 -16.55
N SER A 220 10.27 0.77 -16.18
CA SER A 220 11.23 0.89 -15.09
C SER A 220 12.47 0.03 -15.27
N GLY A 221 13.60 0.52 -14.76
CA GLY A 221 14.81 -0.24 -14.54
C GLY A 221 15.11 -0.32 -13.04
N ALA A 222 15.77 -1.39 -12.62
CA ALA A 222 16.22 -1.57 -11.24
C ALA A 222 17.62 -2.16 -11.20
N ILE A 223 18.36 -1.80 -10.16
CA ILE A 223 19.58 -2.47 -9.71
C ILE A 223 19.34 -2.95 -8.28
N TYR A 224 19.85 -4.13 -7.94
CA TYR A 224 19.67 -4.69 -6.61
C TYR A 224 20.88 -5.48 -6.15
N GLY A 225 21.00 -5.58 -4.83
CA GLY A 225 21.97 -6.41 -4.13
C GLY A 225 21.30 -7.09 -2.94
N SER A 226 21.43 -8.42 -2.86
CA SER A 226 20.89 -9.22 -1.78
C SER A 226 22.00 -10.05 -1.14
N GLN A 227 22.11 -10.04 0.19
CA GLN A 227 23.04 -10.87 0.95
C GLN A 227 22.25 -11.80 1.85
N VAL A 228 22.61 -13.09 1.88
CA VAL A 228 22.10 -14.04 2.85
C VAL A 228 23.27 -14.74 3.52
N LYS A 229 23.31 -14.71 4.84
CA LYS A 229 24.36 -15.29 5.66
C LYS A 229 23.96 -16.66 6.20
N ASP A 230 24.97 -17.44 6.56
CA ASP A 230 24.78 -18.80 7.10
C ASP A 230 24.02 -18.82 8.44
N ASP A 231 24.06 -17.72 9.20
CA ASP A 231 23.31 -17.58 10.46
C ASP A 231 21.82 -17.22 10.26
N GLY A 232 21.35 -17.19 9.01
CA GLY A 232 19.99 -16.88 8.61
C GLY A 232 19.68 -15.39 8.46
N THR A 233 20.61 -14.49 8.80
CA THR A 233 20.46 -13.06 8.56
C THR A 233 20.51 -12.76 7.07
N TYR A 234 19.67 -11.83 6.61
CA TYR A 234 19.71 -11.33 5.24
C TYR A 234 19.52 -9.82 5.19
N MET A 235 19.97 -9.25 4.07
CA MET A 235 19.79 -7.86 3.72
C MET A 235 19.48 -7.76 2.23
N ASP A 236 18.55 -6.89 1.87
CA ASP A 236 18.18 -6.59 0.50
C ASP A 236 18.21 -5.09 0.26
N ILE A 237 18.78 -4.68 -0.86
CA ILE A 237 18.80 -3.30 -1.31
C ILE A 237 18.39 -3.27 -2.77
N ILE A 238 17.40 -2.46 -3.10
CA ILE A 238 16.96 -2.23 -4.49
C ILE A 238 16.77 -0.75 -4.75
N ALA A 239 17.34 -0.28 -5.85
CA ALA A 239 17.07 1.03 -6.41
C ALA A 239 16.37 0.86 -7.74
N LYS A 240 15.23 1.53 -7.92
CA LYS A 240 14.39 1.49 -9.11
C LYS A 240 14.20 2.91 -9.62
N ALA A 241 14.26 3.09 -10.94
CA ALA A 241 13.94 4.34 -11.60
C ALA A 241 13.06 4.05 -12.82
N GLY A 242 12.18 4.96 -13.16
CA GLY A 242 11.24 4.75 -14.25
C GLY A 242 10.38 5.96 -14.56
N GLN A 243 9.37 5.71 -15.38
CA GLN A 243 8.40 6.69 -15.78
C GLN A 243 7.01 6.09 -15.71
N VAL A 244 6.10 6.83 -15.07
CA VAL A 244 4.67 6.58 -15.12
C VAL A 244 4.09 7.50 -16.18
N LYS A 245 3.34 6.92 -17.11
CA LYS A 245 2.51 7.63 -18.06
C LYS A 245 1.07 7.18 -17.87
N ASN A 246 0.13 8.11 -17.90
CA ASN A 246 -1.29 7.79 -17.90
C ASN A 246 -2.07 8.76 -18.78
N ASP A 247 -2.71 8.22 -19.81
CA ASP A 247 -3.63 8.97 -20.67
C ASP A 247 -5.03 8.88 -20.06
N TYR A 248 -5.59 10.01 -19.63
CA TYR A 248 -6.88 10.06 -18.94
C TYR A 248 -7.95 10.74 -19.78
N ASP A 249 -9.18 10.27 -19.61
CA ASP A 249 -10.40 10.80 -20.20
C ASP A 249 -11.42 10.94 -19.07
N VAL A 250 -11.63 12.17 -18.62
CA VAL A 250 -12.50 12.51 -17.50
C VAL A 250 -13.58 13.47 -17.93
N HIS A 251 -14.73 13.38 -17.26
CA HIS A 251 -15.89 14.20 -17.61
C HIS A 251 -16.48 14.83 -16.37
N THR A 252 -17.13 15.97 -16.54
CA THR A 252 -17.84 16.64 -15.45
C THR A 252 -19.07 15.83 -15.04
N LYS A 253 -19.36 15.72 -13.74
CA LYS A 253 -20.52 14.96 -13.22
C LYS A 253 -21.87 15.38 -13.77
N GLU A 254 -21.98 16.58 -14.32
CA GLU A 254 -23.22 17.11 -14.90
C GLU A 254 -23.64 16.43 -16.20
N TYR A 255 -22.92 15.41 -16.71
CA TYR A 255 -23.23 14.62 -17.92
C TYR A 255 -24.61 13.94 -17.84
N GLU A 256 -25.67 14.73 -17.85
CA GLU A 256 -27.05 14.35 -17.93
C GLU A 256 -27.44 14.34 -19.40
N TYR A 257 -28.00 13.22 -19.84
CA TYR A 257 -28.75 13.21 -21.09
C TYR A 257 -30.05 13.97 -20.86
N ARG A 258 -30.16 15.18 -21.42
CA ARG A 258 -31.44 15.89 -21.46
C ARG A 258 -32.26 15.36 -22.62
N ALA A 259 -33.23 14.50 -22.32
CA ALA A 259 -34.16 13.93 -23.30
C ALA A 259 -34.94 15.02 -24.08
N GLU A 260 -35.18 16.17 -23.44
CA GLU A 260 -35.93 17.30 -23.98
C GLU A 260 -35.18 18.04 -25.10
N THR A 261 -33.86 18.14 -25.01
CA THR A 261 -33.02 18.91 -25.94
C THR A 261 -32.14 18.03 -26.83
N HIS A 262 -32.19 16.70 -26.66
CA HIS A 262 -31.31 15.74 -27.32
C HIS A 262 -29.81 16.11 -27.20
N SER A 263 -29.45 16.79 -26.10
CA SER A 263 -28.11 17.37 -25.93
C SER A 263 -27.45 16.84 -24.66
N LYS A 264 -26.20 16.43 -24.79
CA LYS A 264 -25.33 16.03 -23.68
C LYS A 264 -24.87 17.29 -22.93
N VAL A 265 -25.23 17.44 -21.67
CA VAL A 265 -24.81 18.58 -20.85
C VAL A 265 -23.59 18.15 -20.05
N GLY A 266 -22.38 18.27 -20.58
CA GLY A 266 -21.17 17.93 -19.83
C GLY A 266 -19.93 18.43 -20.55
N ASP A 267 -18.83 18.55 -19.84
CA ASP A 267 -17.53 18.86 -20.43
C ASP A 267 -16.63 17.62 -20.32
N GLU A 268 -15.89 17.36 -21.39
CA GLU A 268 -14.97 16.24 -21.52
C GLU A 268 -13.54 16.79 -21.54
N ILE A 269 -12.67 16.10 -20.82
CA ILE A 269 -11.29 16.49 -20.60
C ILE A 269 -10.39 15.30 -20.87
N LYS A 270 -9.50 15.47 -21.84
CA LYS A 270 -8.45 14.51 -22.17
C LYS A 270 -7.09 15.13 -21.88
N GLY A 271 -6.21 14.36 -21.26
CA GLY A 271 -4.84 14.79 -21.02
C GLY A 271 -3.93 13.61 -20.74
N THR A 272 -2.64 13.91 -20.57
CA THR A 272 -1.61 12.88 -20.38
C THR A 272 -0.75 13.23 -19.17
N TYR A 273 -0.97 12.51 -18.08
CA TYR A 273 -0.04 12.54 -16.95
C TYR A 273 1.25 11.82 -17.30
N LYS A 274 2.39 12.43 -16.98
CA LYS A 274 3.71 11.82 -17.18
C LYS A 274 4.69 12.32 -16.12
N ALA A 275 5.21 11.40 -15.33
CA ALA A 275 6.19 11.72 -14.30
C ALA A 275 7.32 10.68 -14.28
N ASN A 276 8.55 11.15 -14.07
CA ASN A 276 9.66 10.28 -13.73
C ASN A 276 9.58 9.95 -12.24
N ALA A 277 9.95 8.73 -11.87
CA ALA A 277 9.86 8.28 -10.50
C ALA A 277 11.05 7.40 -10.12
N THR A 278 11.44 7.47 -8.86
CA THR A 278 12.51 6.69 -8.26
C THR A 278 12.05 6.05 -6.96
N LEU A 279 12.62 4.90 -6.62
CA LEU A 279 12.36 4.18 -5.38
C LEU A 279 13.64 3.53 -4.90
N ILE A 280 13.90 3.61 -3.60
CA ILE A 280 14.95 2.85 -2.91
C ILE A 280 14.27 2.07 -1.79
N SER A 281 14.44 0.74 -1.78
CA SER A 281 14.01 -0.11 -0.67
C SER A 281 15.21 -0.78 -0.01
N PHE A 282 15.17 -0.82 1.31
CA PHE A 282 16.09 -1.54 2.18
C PHE A 282 15.30 -2.51 3.03
N GLU A 283 15.61 -3.81 2.95
CA GLU A 283 15.03 -4.85 3.80
C GLU A 283 16.13 -5.54 4.62
N TYR A 284 15.84 -5.81 5.88
CA TYR A 284 16.71 -6.59 6.75
C TYR A 284 15.88 -7.57 7.57
N GLY A 285 16.33 -8.81 7.68
CA GLY A 285 15.62 -9.82 8.46
C GLY A 285 16.52 -10.97 8.91
N LYS A 286 15.95 -11.85 9.71
CA LYS A 286 16.66 -13.03 10.20
C LYS A 286 15.75 -14.24 10.21
N ARG A 287 16.10 -15.27 9.45
CA ARG A 287 15.41 -16.55 9.49
C ARG A 287 15.91 -17.38 10.67
N ILE A 288 14.98 -17.79 11.52
CA ILE A 288 15.23 -18.68 12.66
C ILE A 288 14.61 -20.02 12.32
N GLU A 289 15.46 -20.97 11.96
CA GLU A 289 15.03 -22.31 11.53
C GLU A 289 15.03 -23.30 12.69
N GLN A 290 14.07 -24.23 12.68
CA GLN A 290 13.99 -25.38 13.57
C GLN A 290 14.35 -26.66 12.80
N GLY A 291 14.80 -27.69 13.53
CA GLY A 291 15.32 -28.93 12.92
C GLY A 291 14.33 -29.73 12.05
N ASN A 292 13.04 -29.39 12.07
CA ASN A 292 12.00 -30.00 11.24
C ASN A 292 11.69 -29.20 9.94
N GLY A 293 12.51 -28.21 9.60
CA GLY A 293 12.29 -27.35 8.41
C GLY A 293 11.27 -26.23 8.64
N PHE A 294 10.69 -26.11 9.83
CA PHE A 294 9.89 -24.94 10.21
C PHE A 294 10.79 -23.73 10.42
N TYR A 295 10.31 -22.53 10.09
CA TYR A 295 11.03 -21.30 10.39
C TYR A 295 10.10 -20.14 10.73
N VAL A 296 10.66 -19.19 11.49
CA VAL A 296 10.10 -17.86 11.72
C VAL A 296 11.12 -16.83 11.23
N GLU A 297 10.66 -15.80 10.53
CA GLU A 297 11.53 -14.78 9.94
C GLU A 297 10.96 -13.39 10.21
N PRO A 298 11.35 -12.72 11.31
CA PRO A 298 11.13 -11.29 11.47
C PRO A 298 11.92 -10.51 10.43
N ASN A 299 11.31 -9.44 9.91
CA ASN A 299 11.93 -8.51 8.97
C ASN A 299 11.49 -7.08 9.23
N ALA A 300 12.31 -6.12 8.82
CA ALA A 300 11.99 -4.72 8.73
C ALA A 300 12.36 -4.21 7.34
N GLU A 301 11.53 -3.34 6.78
CA GLU A 301 11.72 -2.76 5.46
C GLU A 301 11.49 -1.25 5.52
N MET A 302 12.28 -0.49 4.78
CA MET A 302 12.11 0.94 4.58
C MET A 302 12.13 1.24 3.08
N ILE A 303 11.12 1.95 2.61
CA ILE A 303 10.92 2.28 1.20
C ILE A 303 10.85 3.80 1.08
N TRP A 304 11.81 4.41 0.40
CA TRP A 304 11.75 5.82 0.01
C TRP A 304 11.41 5.90 -1.47
N SER A 305 10.39 6.67 -1.80
CA SER A 305 9.93 6.92 -3.16
C SER A 305 9.87 8.43 -3.45
N HIS A 306 10.27 8.81 -4.65
CA HIS A 306 10.18 10.17 -5.17
C HIS A 306 9.56 10.16 -6.57
N ILE A 307 8.58 11.01 -6.80
CA ILE A 307 7.90 11.21 -8.08
C ILE A 307 8.07 12.67 -8.45
N GLY A 308 8.60 12.92 -9.64
CA GLY A 308 8.82 14.27 -10.13
C GLY A 308 7.50 15.01 -10.36
N GLY A 309 7.56 16.33 -10.17
CA GLY A 309 6.47 17.24 -10.42
C GLY A 309 5.99 17.22 -11.86
N TYR A 310 4.82 17.82 -12.06
CA TYR A 310 4.06 17.72 -13.29
C TYR A 310 3.40 19.06 -13.62
N ASP A 311 3.58 19.51 -14.86
CA ASP A 311 2.96 20.72 -15.39
C ASP A 311 2.24 20.40 -16.70
N GLU A 312 0.99 20.79 -16.83
CA GLU A 312 0.20 20.64 -18.06
C GLU A 312 -0.83 21.77 -18.22
N ASP A 313 -0.97 22.28 -19.43
CA ASP A 313 -2.09 23.13 -19.82
C ASP A 313 -3.17 22.26 -20.46
N ILE A 314 -4.28 22.08 -19.76
CA ILE A 314 -5.40 21.25 -20.18
C ILE A 314 -6.46 22.14 -20.81
N VAL A 315 -7.05 21.68 -21.91
CA VAL A 315 -8.18 22.37 -22.55
C VAL A 315 -9.32 21.38 -22.70
N SER A 316 -10.47 21.73 -22.13
CA SER A 316 -11.68 20.92 -22.27
C SER A 316 -12.31 21.05 -23.66
N ASP A 317 -13.24 20.14 -23.99
CA ASP A 317 -13.97 20.21 -25.27
C ASP A 317 -14.79 21.50 -25.41
N LYS A 318 -15.27 22.07 -24.30
CA LYS A 318 -15.91 23.40 -24.25
C LYS A 318 -14.93 24.58 -24.20
N LYS A 319 -13.64 24.34 -24.46
CA LYS A 319 -12.58 25.35 -24.53
C LYS A 319 -12.29 26.06 -23.20
N VAL A 320 -12.53 25.38 -22.08
CA VAL A 320 -12.06 25.85 -20.77
C VAL A 320 -10.60 25.45 -20.63
N SER A 321 -9.69 26.42 -20.50
CA SER A 321 -8.26 26.18 -20.26
C SER A 321 -7.96 26.17 -18.76
N VAL A 322 -7.29 25.12 -18.30
CA VAL A 322 -6.85 24.94 -16.91
C VAL A 322 -5.36 24.61 -16.90
N LYS A 323 -4.56 25.46 -16.27
CA LYS A 323 -3.16 25.15 -15.97
C LYS A 323 -3.09 24.29 -14.73
N VAL A 324 -2.37 23.18 -14.81
CA VAL A 324 -2.13 22.25 -13.72
C VAL A 324 -0.66 22.28 -13.37
N HIS A 325 -0.38 22.49 -12.10
CA HIS A 325 0.94 22.29 -11.50
C HIS A 325 0.80 21.30 -10.35
N SER A 326 1.61 20.25 -10.34
CA SER A 326 1.73 19.33 -9.21
C SER A 326 3.17 19.32 -8.73
N ASP A 327 3.34 19.52 -7.42
CA ASP A 327 4.65 19.44 -6.77
C ASP A 327 5.21 18.02 -6.85
N ASP A 328 6.51 17.89 -6.58
CA ASP A 328 7.15 16.60 -6.36
C ASP A 328 6.47 15.84 -5.19
N VAL A 329 6.31 14.53 -5.34
CA VAL A 329 5.75 13.66 -4.29
C VAL A 329 6.86 12.83 -3.66
N ASN A 330 7.07 12.98 -2.35
CA ASN A 330 8.02 12.19 -1.57
C ASN A 330 7.27 11.30 -0.58
N SER A 331 7.58 10.01 -0.58
CA SER A 331 6.98 9.00 0.30
C SER A 331 8.07 8.26 1.06
N LEU A 332 7.78 7.92 2.31
CA LEU A 332 8.61 7.10 3.16
C LEU A 332 7.71 6.09 3.87
N ILE A 333 7.83 4.82 3.49
CA ILE A 333 7.08 3.73 4.09
C ILE A 333 8.02 2.90 4.96
N GLY A 334 7.66 2.74 6.22
CA GLY A 334 8.29 1.76 7.12
C GLY A 334 7.39 0.53 7.27
N LYS A 335 7.97 -0.67 7.21
CA LYS A 335 7.27 -1.93 7.43
C LYS A 335 8.01 -2.78 8.45
N ILE A 336 7.28 -3.42 9.35
CA ILE A 336 7.78 -4.46 10.25
C ILE A 336 6.91 -5.69 10.03
N GLY A 337 7.54 -6.83 9.78
CA GLY A 337 6.83 -8.08 9.48
C GLY A 337 7.40 -9.28 10.19
N VAL A 338 6.59 -10.34 10.22
CA VAL A 338 6.99 -11.68 10.64
C VAL A 338 6.43 -12.67 9.63
N SER A 339 7.32 -13.47 9.05
CA SER A 339 6.95 -14.63 8.24
C SER A 339 7.04 -15.90 9.07
N VAL A 340 6.09 -16.80 8.86
CA VAL A 340 6.11 -18.18 9.36
C VAL A 340 6.06 -19.10 8.18
N GLY A 341 6.97 -20.06 8.11
CA GLY A 341 7.09 -20.92 6.94
C GLY A 341 7.61 -22.31 7.24
N VAL A 342 7.53 -23.15 6.22
CA VAL A 342 8.06 -24.51 6.20
C VAL A 342 8.90 -24.68 4.95
N LYS A 343 10.02 -25.37 5.08
CA LYS A 343 10.91 -25.69 3.96
C LYS A 343 11.31 -27.16 3.94
N ASN A 344 11.68 -27.62 2.76
CA ASN A 344 12.44 -28.83 2.53
C ASN A 344 13.48 -28.57 1.42
N GLU A 345 14.13 -29.61 0.91
CA GLU A 345 15.18 -29.47 -0.11
C GLU A 345 14.72 -28.83 -1.43
N ASN A 346 13.42 -28.95 -1.74
CA ASN A 346 12.86 -28.53 -3.03
C ASN A 346 11.79 -27.44 -2.91
N MET A 347 11.41 -27.02 -1.71
CA MET A 347 10.27 -26.14 -1.51
C MET A 347 10.46 -25.28 -0.26
N SER A 348 9.98 -24.03 -0.35
CA SER A 348 9.81 -23.13 0.78
C SER A 348 8.43 -22.49 0.65
N LEU A 349 7.58 -22.60 1.67
CA LEU A 349 6.27 -21.97 1.74
C LEU A 349 6.21 -21.07 2.96
N TYR A 350 5.51 -19.94 2.86
CA TYR A 350 5.35 -19.02 3.98
C TYR A 350 4.00 -18.28 3.97
N GLY A 351 3.61 -17.84 5.15
CA GLY A 351 2.69 -16.72 5.36
C GLY A 351 3.42 -15.60 6.09
N LYS A 352 3.24 -14.36 5.66
CA LYS A 352 3.85 -13.14 6.21
C LYS A 352 2.75 -12.19 6.64
N PHE A 353 2.89 -11.67 7.86
CA PHE A 353 2.06 -10.60 8.38
C PHE A 353 2.93 -9.38 8.65
N SER A 354 2.53 -8.21 8.15
CA SER A 354 3.28 -6.97 8.33
C SER A 354 2.39 -5.82 8.78
N ALA A 355 2.94 -4.96 9.64
CA ALA A 355 2.41 -3.63 9.91
C ALA A 355 3.23 -2.61 9.12
N ALA A 356 2.56 -1.71 8.41
CA ALA A 356 3.18 -0.71 7.56
C ALA A 356 2.66 0.69 7.91
N HIS A 357 3.51 1.69 7.74
CA HIS A 357 3.13 3.08 7.92
C HIS A 357 3.81 3.96 6.87
N GLU A 358 3.02 4.79 6.20
CA GLU A 358 3.48 5.88 5.35
C GLU A 358 3.64 7.13 6.22
N PHE A 359 4.85 7.68 6.27
CA PHE A 359 5.19 8.88 7.03
C PHE A 359 5.06 10.16 6.19
N GLY A 360 4.90 10.05 4.87
CA GLY A 360 4.79 11.18 3.95
C GLY A 360 3.72 10.94 2.88
N GLY A 361 4.11 11.07 1.62
CA GLY A 361 3.22 10.86 0.49
C GLY A 361 2.13 11.93 0.39
N GLU A 362 2.50 13.20 0.48
CA GLU A 362 1.55 14.29 0.19
C GLU A 362 1.62 14.66 -1.30
N VAL A 363 0.48 14.59 -1.98
CA VAL A 363 0.33 15.09 -3.35
C VAL A 363 -0.26 16.49 -3.28
N LYS A 364 0.46 17.51 -3.74
CA LYS A 364 0.00 18.90 -3.79
C LYS A 364 -0.16 19.33 -5.23
N SER A 365 -1.29 19.93 -5.56
CA SER A 365 -1.51 20.45 -6.90
C SER A 365 -2.28 21.76 -6.89
N ARG A 366 -1.91 22.64 -7.82
CA ARG A 366 -2.56 23.91 -8.13
C ARG A 366 -3.24 23.81 -9.49
N TYR A 367 -4.49 24.24 -9.56
CA TYR A 367 -5.32 24.29 -10.76
C TYR A 367 -5.73 25.74 -11.01
N GLN A 368 -5.47 26.25 -12.21
CA GLN A 368 -5.68 27.66 -12.55
C GLN A 368 -6.42 27.79 -13.88
N GLU A 369 -7.70 28.14 -13.82
CA GLU A 369 -8.46 28.53 -15.01
C GLU A 369 -8.09 29.96 -15.44
N GLU A 370 -8.25 30.27 -16.73
CA GLU A 370 -8.07 31.63 -17.24
C GLU A 370 -8.96 32.64 -16.47
N ASN A 371 -8.36 33.76 -16.03
CA ASN A 371 -9.05 34.86 -15.34
C ASN A 371 -9.75 34.52 -14.02
N LYS A 372 -9.43 33.38 -13.39
CA LYS A 372 -9.93 33.01 -12.04
C LYS A 372 -8.79 32.96 -11.03
N ASP A 373 -9.11 32.78 -9.75
CA ASP A 373 -8.10 32.49 -8.73
C ASP A 373 -7.69 31.01 -8.75
N PRO A 374 -6.44 30.67 -8.36
CA PRO A 374 -5.98 29.28 -8.34
C PRO A 374 -6.66 28.48 -7.24
N VAL A 375 -7.01 27.23 -7.55
CA VAL A 375 -7.47 26.23 -6.59
C VAL A 375 -6.28 25.37 -6.19
N ASN A 376 -5.92 25.39 -4.90
CA ASN A 376 -4.88 24.51 -4.36
C ASN A 376 -5.54 23.34 -3.63
N ALA A 377 -5.18 22.12 -4.00
CA ALA A 377 -5.67 20.90 -3.37
C ALA A 377 -4.50 20.02 -2.97
N SER A 378 -4.68 19.26 -1.89
CA SER A 378 -3.72 18.25 -1.48
C SER A 378 -4.37 16.95 -1.04
N LEU A 379 -3.62 15.86 -1.19
CA LEU A 379 -4.00 14.51 -0.78
C LEU A 379 -2.88 13.93 0.09
N SER A 380 -3.16 13.67 1.37
CA SER A 380 -2.21 13.04 2.28
C SER A 380 -2.40 11.52 2.32
N LEU A 381 -1.34 10.80 1.95
CA LEU A 381 -1.27 9.34 2.02
C LEU A 381 -0.83 8.80 3.38
N GLU A 382 -0.46 9.67 4.34
CA GLU A 382 -0.05 9.27 5.69
C GLU A 382 -1.11 8.34 6.29
N ASP A 383 -0.72 7.10 6.60
CA ASP A 383 -1.64 6.06 7.03
C ASP A 383 -0.91 4.88 7.66
N THR A 384 -1.62 4.06 8.44
CA THR A 384 -1.12 2.79 8.99
C THR A 384 -2.03 1.65 8.56
N TRP A 385 -1.45 0.61 7.98
CA TRP A 385 -2.19 -0.55 7.52
C TRP A 385 -1.51 -1.87 7.88
N LEU A 386 -2.27 -2.95 7.72
CA LEU A 386 -1.78 -4.32 7.85
C LEU A 386 -1.67 -4.95 6.46
N GLU A 387 -0.68 -5.80 6.27
CA GLU A 387 -0.46 -6.55 5.03
C GLU A 387 -0.37 -8.05 5.35
N LEU A 388 -1.12 -8.85 4.59
CA LEU A 388 -1.02 -10.30 4.60
C LEU A 388 -0.45 -10.76 3.26
N GLU A 389 0.53 -11.64 3.33
CA GLU A 389 1.11 -12.25 2.15
C GLU A 389 1.25 -13.76 2.35
N VAL A 390 0.91 -14.53 1.32
CA VAL A 390 1.15 -15.97 1.27
C VAL A 390 1.91 -16.29 0.01
N GLY A 391 2.96 -17.09 0.12
CA GLY A 391 3.84 -17.32 -1.01
C GLY A 391 4.74 -18.52 -0.83
N GLY A 392 5.57 -18.74 -1.84
CA GLY A 392 6.54 -19.82 -1.80
C GLY A 392 7.40 -19.91 -3.04
N THR A 393 8.34 -20.85 -2.97
CA THR A 393 9.28 -21.18 -4.02
C THR A 393 9.39 -22.69 -4.13
N TYR A 394 9.40 -23.19 -5.35
CA TYR A 394 9.57 -24.59 -5.70
C TYR A 394 10.76 -24.73 -6.64
N LYS A 395 11.76 -25.52 -6.22
CA LYS A 395 12.89 -25.93 -7.03
C LYS A 395 12.47 -27.12 -7.90
N MET A 396 12.50 -26.89 -9.20
CA MET A 396 12.29 -27.91 -10.23
C MET A 396 13.62 -28.61 -10.54
N LYS A 397 13.59 -29.56 -11.49
CA LYS A 397 14.83 -30.13 -12.06
C LYS A 397 15.61 -29.04 -12.84
N ASP A 398 16.90 -29.28 -13.07
CA ASP A 398 17.75 -28.43 -13.91
C ASP A 398 17.93 -26.98 -13.42
N ASN A 399 18.06 -26.77 -12.10
CA ASN A 399 18.25 -25.46 -11.48
C ASN A 399 17.20 -24.40 -11.91
N SER A 400 15.98 -24.86 -12.16
CA SER A 400 14.82 -24.02 -12.46
C SER A 400 13.97 -23.84 -11.21
N TYR A 401 13.43 -22.65 -11.00
CA TYR A 401 12.69 -22.26 -9.80
C TYR A 401 11.42 -21.55 -10.20
N PHE A 402 10.29 -22.03 -9.69
CA PHE A 402 9.02 -21.31 -9.74
C PHE A 402 8.77 -20.67 -8.39
N TYR A 403 8.35 -19.41 -8.37
CA TYR A 403 7.99 -18.72 -7.15
C TYR A 403 6.78 -17.84 -7.36
N GLY A 404 6.07 -17.56 -6.29
CA GLY A 404 4.96 -16.63 -6.35
C GLY A 404 4.43 -16.27 -4.98
N SER A 405 3.68 -15.17 -4.96
CA SER A 405 3.06 -14.65 -3.76
C SER A 405 1.74 -13.99 -4.10
N PHE A 406 0.81 -14.08 -3.15
CA PHE A 406 -0.44 -13.34 -3.14
C PHE A 406 -0.44 -12.39 -1.95
N THR A 407 -0.77 -11.12 -2.17
CA THR A 407 -0.74 -10.07 -1.15
C THR A 407 -2.04 -9.30 -1.12
N GLU A 408 -2.55 -9.05 0.09
CA GLU A 408 -3.66 -8.15 0.38
C GLU A 408 -3.28 -7.21 1.52
N ASN A 409 -3.88 -6.01 1.55
CA ASN A 409 -3.74 -5.11 2.69
C ASN A 409 -5.10 -4.75 3.31
N PHE A 410 -5.07 -4.31 4.56
CA PHE A 410 -6.24 -4.05 5.38
C PHE A 410 -6.08 -2.73 6.13
N GLY A 411 -7.15 -1.93 6.12
CA GLY A 411 -7.18 -0.63 6.81
C GLY A 411 -6.41 0.49 6.10
N ALA A 412 -5.81 0.22 4.93
CA ALA A 412 -5.12 1.21 4.13
C ALA A 412 -6.11 2.13 3.38
N LYS A 413 -5.79 3.43 3.29
CA LYS A 413 -6.36 4.36 2.31
C LYS A 413 -6.14 3.83 0.90
N LEU A 414 -4.90 3.46 0.59
CA LEU A 414 -4.51 2.80 -0.66
C LEU A 414 -4.70 1.29 -0.51
N ASN A 415 -5.90 0.82 -0.79
CA ASN A 415 -6.31 -0.56 -0.54
C ASN A 415 -5.90 -1.47 -1.71
N ASN A 416 -4.90 -2.31 -1.50
CA ASN A 416 -4.54 -3.38 -2.41
C ASN A 416 -5.49 -4.57 -2.20
N LYS A 417 -6.56 -4.62 -2.99
CA LYS A 417 -7.60 -5.66 -2.94
C LYS A 417 -7.04 -7.04 -3.20
N TRP A 418 -6.09 -7.13 -4.12
CA TRP A 418 -5.31 -8.32 -4.38
C TRP A 418 -4.11 -7.94 -5.23
N ARG A 419 -3.00 -8.64 -5.01
CA ARG A 419 -1.82 -8.62 -5.87
C ARG A 419 -1.29 -10.03 -6.01
N LEU A 420 -0.89 -10.37 -7.23
CA LEU A 420 -0.24 -11.62 -7.59
C LEU A 420 1.13 -11.31 -8.21
N ASP A 421 2.17 -11.90 -7.63
CA ASP A 421 3.49 -11.99 -8.23
C ASP A 421 3.74 -13.48 -8.57
N ALA A 422 4.14 -13.77 -9.81
CA ALA A 422 4.48 -15.12 -10.24
C ALA A 422 5.73 -15.09 -11.11
N GLY A 423 6.78 -15.79 -10.70
CA GLY A 423 8.08 -15.73 -11.34
C GLY A 423 8.68 -17.10 -11.63
N PHE A 424 9.54 -17.08 -12.64
CA PHE A 424 10.37 -18.21 -13.04
C PHE A 424 11.82 -17.75 -13.11
N ARG A 425 12.70 -18.54 -12.50
CA ARG A 425 14.14 -18.30 -12.48
C ARG A 425 14.88 -19.53 -12.97
N PHE A 426 15.85 -19.32 -13.86
CA PHE A 426 16.80 -20.33 -14.30
C PHE A 426 18.19 -19.94 -13.82
N ALA A 427 18.81 -20.81 -13.02
CA ALA A 427 20.11 -20.55 -12.41
C ALA A 427 21.20 -21.45 -13.00
N PHE A 428 22.35 -20.88 -13.37
CA PHE A 428 23.43 -21.58 -14.08
C PHE A 428 24.82 -21.23 -13.57
#